data_AF-T0LDH5-F1
#
_entry.id   AF-T0LDH5-F1
#
_cell.length_a   1.000
_cell.length_b   1.000
_cell.length_c   1.000
_cell.angle_alpha   90.00
_cell.angle_beta   90.00
_cell.angle_gamma   90.00
#
_symmetry.space_group_name_H-M   'P 1'
#
loop_
_entity.id
_entity.type
_entity.pdbx_description
1 polymer ?
#
loop_
_entity_poly.entity_id
_entity_poly.type
_entity_poly.pdbx_seq_one_letter_code
_entity_poly.pdbx_strand_id
1 'polypeptide(L)'
;MLNQDMVGYVGRDGIERFGVVTDWVDLDQVAFMKRVIDAYTDIPYEETVCGYACSDHASANRNGYPSSFIFEAPFGNHNPYIHTPNDTIEHVSFDHAIQHAKMTTGFVFELAYWPFA
;
A
#
# COMPACT_ATOMS: atom_id res chain seq x y z
N MET A 1 -3.02 -11.48 2.79
CA MET A 1 -3.34 -10.37 3.74
C MET A 1 -2.85 -9.07 3.12
N LEU A 2 -3.70 -8.05 3.01
CA LEU A 2 -3.31 -6.73 2.49
C LEU A 2 -3.20 -5.74 3.67
N ASN A 3 -2.05 -5.10 3.82
CA ASN A 3 -1.84 -4.06 4.83
C ASN A 3 -2.04 -2.68 4.21
N GLN A 4 -2.76 -1.81 4.93
CA GLN A 4 -2.97 -0.39 4.63
C GLN A 4 -2.59 0.40 5.88
N ASP A 5 -1.47 1.09 5.84
CA ASP A 5 -0.95 1.86 6.96
C ASP A 5 -0.35 3.12 6.37
N MET A 6 -1.04 4.25 6.58
CA MET A 6 -0.91 5.50 5.82
C MET A 6 -1.32 5.36 4.34
N VAL A 7 -2.33 6.13 3.94
CA VAL A 7 -2.98 6.05 2.60
C VAL A 7 -3.35 7.43 2.05
N GLY A 8 -2.92 8.49 2.72
CA GLY A 8 -3.55 9.81 2.61
C GLY A 8 -2.63 10.88 2.03
N TYR A 9 -1.33 10.71 2.09
CA TYR A 9 -0.38 11.73 1.66
C TYR A 9 0.25 11.38 0.32
N VAL A 10 0.13 12.30 -0.65
CA VAL A 10 0.58 12.12 -2.05
C VAL A 10 2.09 11.89 -2.18
N GLY A 11 2.87 12.35 -1.20
CA GLY A 11 4.32 12.30 -1.20
C GLY A 11 4.94 13.68 -1.11
N ARG A 12 6.11 13.78 -0.47
CA ARG A 12 6.81 15.07 -0.22
C ARG A 12 7.26 15.77 -1.49
N ASP A 13 7.44 15.01 -2.57
CA ASP A 13 7.81 15.49 -3.89
C ASP A 13 6.59 15.90 -4.74
N GLY A 14 5.37 15.69 -4.23
CA GLY A 14 4.13 16.03 -4.91
C GLY A 14 3.80 15.09 -6.09
N ILE A 15 4.51 13.98 -6.27
CA ILE A 15 4.26 13.02 -7.34
C ILE A 15 3.35 11.91 -6.81
N GLU A 16 2.13 11.85 -7.31
CA GLU A 16 1.14 10.85 -6.89
C GLU A 16 1.47 9.45 -7.41
N ARG A 17 1.64 8.50 -6.49
CA ARG A 17 1.89 7.09 -6.77
C ARG A 17 1.77 6.25 -5.50
N PHE A 18 1.45 4.97 -5.65
CA PHE A 18 1.56 4.03 -4.53
C PHE A 18 3.03 3.68 -4.22
N GLY A 19 3.36 3.48 -2.95
CA GLY A 19 4.58 2.78 -2.54
C GLY A 19 4.33 1.28 -2.42
N VAL A 20 4.86 0.47 -3.33
CA VAL A 20 4.73 -1.00 -3.26
C VAL A 20 5.91 -1.57 -2.49
N VAL A 21 5.67 -2.01 -1.26
CA VAL A 21 6.74 -2.55 -0.39
C VAL A 21 7.13 -3.96 -0.83
N THR A 22 8.44 -4.21 -0.96
CA THR A 22 8.99 -5.49 -1.48
C THR A 22 9.80 -6.29 -0.46
N ASP A 23 9.95 -5.82 0.78
CA ASP A 23 10.58 -6.54 1.88
C ASP A 23 9.57 -6.94 2.98
N TRP A 24 9.84 -8.05 3.68
CA TRP A 24 8.94 -8.61 4.72
C TRP A 24 7.51 -8.93 4.25
N VAL A 25 7.38 -9.29 2.97
CA VAL A 25 6.12 -9.59 2.27
C VAL A 25 6.24 -10.88 1.46
N ASP A 26 5.12 -11.34 0.90
CA ASP A 26 5.07 -12.41 -0.08
C ASP A 26 5.14 -11.82 -1.51
N LEU A 27 6.14 -12.22 -2.29
CA LEU A 27 6.40 -11.63 -3.61
C LEU A 27 5.35 -12.00 -4.66
N ASP A 28 4.68 -13.16 -4.52
CA ASP A 28 3.61 -13.56 -5.42
C ASP A 28 2.36 -12.71 -5.17
N GLN A 29 2.03 -12.46 -3.90
CA GLN A 29 0.95 -11.52 -3.55
C GLN A 29 1.31 -10.08 -3.96
N VAL A 30 2.57 -9.64 -3.85
CA VAL A 30 3.01 -8.34 -4.37
C VAL A 30 2.83 -8.25 -5.90
N ALA A 31 3.20 -9.29 -6.64
CA ALA A 31 2.99 -9.33 -8.09
C ALA A 31 1.49 -9.28 -8.45
N PHE A 32 0.64 -9.93 -7.67
CA PHE A 32 -0.81 -9.79 -7.80
C PHE A 32 -1.29 -8.36 -7.52
N MET A 33 -0.82 -7.72 -6.45
CA MET A 33 -1.20 -6.34 -6.14
C MET A 33 -0.85 -5.34 -7.25
N LYS A 34 0.30 -5.50 -7.92
CA LYS A 34 0.67 -4.65 -9.06
C LYS A 34 -0.36 -4.75 -10.19
N ARG A 35 -0.84 -5.95 -10.49
CA ARG A 35 -1.93 -6.17 -11.47
C ARG A 35 -3.24 -5.53 -11.02
N VAL A 36 -3.57 -5.61 -9.73
CA VAL A 36 -4.77 -4.96 -9.16
C VAL A 36 -4.67 -3.45 -9.31
N ILE A 37 -3.51 -2.85 -9.01
CA ILE A 37 -3.27 -1.42 -9.19
C ILE A 37 -3.46 -1.02 -10.65
N ASP A 38 -2.79 -1.71 -11.59
CA ASP A 38 -2.90 -1.43 -13.03
C ASP A 38 -4.34 -1.55 -13.56
N ALA A 39 -5.14 -2.45 -13.01
CA ALA A 39 -6.49 -2.73 -13.48
C ALA A 39 -7.57 -1.78 -12.91
N TYR A 40 -7.42 -1.34 -11.66
CA TYR A 40 -8.52 -0.72 -10.90
C TYR A 40 -8.25 0.71 -10.43
N THR A 41 -7.06 1.26 -10.66
CA THR A 41 -6.67 2.59 -10.17
C THR A 41 -6.19 3.49 -11.31
N ASP A 42 -6.12 4.78 -11.03
CA ASP A 42 -5.75 5.80 -12.03
C ASP A 42 -4.29 6.28 -11.90
N ILE A 43 -3.56 5.82 -10.87
CA ILE A 43 -2.22 6.31 -10.52
C ILE A 43 -1.18 5.18 -10.58
N PRO A 44 0.09 5.48 -10.88
CA PRO A 44 1.13 4.45 -10.96
C PRO A 44 1.56 3.97 -9.57
N TYR A 45 2.45 3.00 -9.56
CA TYR A 45 3.18 2.60 -8.36
C TYR A 45 4.69 2.72 -8.56
N GLU A 46 5.42 2.81 -7.45
CA GLU A 46 6.87 2.69 -7.40
C GLU A 46 7.22 1.67 -6.31
N GLU A 47 8.14 0.75 -6.62
CA GLU A 47 8.62 -0.23 -5.65
C GLU A 47 9.51 0.45 -4.61
N THR A 48 9.37 0.02 -3.36
CA THR A 48 10.14 0.57 -2.24
C THR A 48 10.44 -0.50 -1.22
N VAL A 49 11.35 -0.20 -0.31
CA VAL A 49 11.63 -1.03 0.87
C VAL A 49 11.45 -0.22 2.15
N CYS A 50 11.02 -0.88 3.22
CA CYS A 50 11.05 -0.31 4.57
C CYS A 50 12.42 -0.48 5.23
N GLY A 51 13.09 -1.61 4.97
CA GLY A 51 14.35 -2.01 5.61
C GLY A 51 14.17 -2.76 6.93
N TYR A 52 12.94 -2.93 7.43
CA TYR A 52 12.59 -3.64 8.66
C TYR A 52 11.11 -4.04 8.66
N ALA A 53 10.68 -4.79 9.68
CA ALA A 53 9.27 -5.13 9.91
C ALA A 53 8.45 -3.88 10.29
N CYS A 54 8.06 -3.09 9.29
CA CYS A 54 7.58 -1.72 9.48
C CYS A 54 6.11 -1.58 9.88
N SER A 55 5.26 -2.58 9.58
CA SER A 55 3.83 -2.58 9.93
C SER A 55 3.30 -4.03 10.00
N ASP A 56 1.98 -4.22 10.14
CA ASP A 56 1.38 -5.51 10.49
C ASP A 56 1.55 -6.60 9.41
N HIS A 57 1.83 -6.25 8.15
CA HIS A 57 2.16 -7.21 7.07
C HIS A 57 3.31 -8.14 7.45
N ALA A 58 4.30 -7.63 8.20
CA ALA A 58 5.45 -8.40 8.62
C ALA A 58 5.07 -9.49 9.63
N SER A 59 4.06 -9.24 10.47
CA SER A 59 3.51 -10.26 11.38
C SER A 59 2.84 -11.39 10.60
N ALA A 60 2.05 -11.08 9.56
CA ALA A 60 1.45 -12.10 8.70
C ALA A 60 2.51 -12.91 7.94
N ASN A 61 3.48 -12.23 7.33
CA ASN A 61 4.58 -12.84 6.58
C ASN A 61 5.39 -13.81 7.46
N ARG A 62 5.78 -13.37 8.66
CA ARG A 62 6.54 -14.18 9.62
C ARG A 62 5.81 -15.46 10.04
N ASN A 63 4.48 -15.46 10.00
CA ASN A 63 3.65 -16.63 10.32
C ASN A 63 3.26 -17.45 9.08
N GLY A 64 3.89 -17.21 7.92
CA GLY A 64 3.69 -18.00 6.71
C GLY A 64 2.41 -17.67 5.93
N TYR A 65 1.71 -16.59 6.26
CA TYR A 65 0.58 -16.11 5.46
C TYR A 65 1.09 -15.19 4.34
N PRO A 66 0.62 -15.35 3.09
CA PRO A 66 0.87 -14.38 2.05
C PRO A 66 0.46 -12.98 2.52
N SER A 67 1.36 -12.01 2.40
CA SER A 67 1.12 -10.63 2.79
C SER A 67 1.68 -9.65 1.78
N SER A 68 1.04 -8.48 1.68
CA SER A 68 1.49 -7.37 0.86
C SER A 68 1.24 -6.07 1.60
N PHE A 69 2.03 -5.04 1.30
CA PHE A 69 1.87 -3.72 1.87
C PHE A 69 1.96 -2.65 0.77
N ILE A 70 0.84 -1.94 0.60
CA ILE A 70 0.72 -0.82 -0.34
C ILE A 70 0.62 0.45 0.48
N PHE A 71 1.68 1.24 0.43
CA PHE A 71 1.91 2.47 1.17
C PHE A 71 1.50 3.70 0.35
N GLU A 72 1.30 4.85 0.99
CA GLU A 72 0.88 6.10 0.34
C GLU A 72 1.93 6.69 -0.62
N ALA A 73 3.22 6.41 -0.40
CA ALA A 73 4.32 6.90 -1.24
C ALA A 73 5.56 6.00 -1.07
N PRO A 74 6.59 6.10 -1.93
CA PRO A 74 7.88 5.45 -1.67
C PRO A 74 8.47 5.87 -0.33
N PHE A 75 9.16 4.95 0.34
CA PHE A 75 9.73 5.21 1.65
C PHE A 75 10.75 6.37 1.57
N GLY A 76 10.69 7.29 2.52
CA GLY A 76 11.41 8.58 2.47
C GLY A 76 10.60 9.76 1.92
N ASN A 77 9.58 9.49 1.10
CA ASN A 77 8.63 10.49 0.58
C ASN A 77 7.28 10.51 1.30
N HIS A 78 7.04 9.61 2.25
CA HIS A 78 5.82 9.58 3.07
C HIS A 78 5.62 10.85 3.90
N ASN A 79 4.44 10.99 4.49
CA ASN A 79 4.04 12.11 5.34
C ASN A 79 5.13 12.44 6.39
N PRO A 80 5.76 13.63 6.36
CA PRO A 80 6.81 14.01 7.31
C PRO A 80 6.26 14.35 8.71
N TYR A 81 4.94 14.41 8.88
CA TYR A 81 4.29 14.79 10.12
C TYR A 81 3.88 13.59 10.99
N ILE A 82 4.06 12.35 10.51
CA ILE A 82 3.69 11.14 11.27
C ILE A 82 4.30 11.13 12.67
N HIS A 83 3.54 10.62 13.63
CA HIS A 83 3.91 10.59 15.06
C HIS A 83 4.16 11.98 15.68
N THR A 84 3.59 13.03 15.10
CA THR A 84 3.61 14.38 15.68
C THR A 84 2.18 14.91 15.82
N PRO A 85 1.96 15.97 16.63
CA PRO A 85 0.66 16.65 16.68
C PRO A 85 0.21 17.27 15.35
N ASN A 86 1.12 17.40 14.37
CA ASN A 86 0.82 17.94 13.05
C ASN A 86 0.36 16.85 12.06
N ASP A 87 0.25 15.59 12.47
CA ASP A 87 -0.41 14.56 11.66
C ASP A 87 -1.93 14.79 11.66
N THR A 88 -2.37 15.75 10.86
CA THR A 88 -3.75 16.22 10.81
C THR A 88 -4.37 16.02 9.43
N ILE A 89 -5.70 16.10 9.37
CA ILE A 89 -6.48 15.92 8.14
C ILE A 89 -6.13 16.93 7.04
N GLU A 90 -5.50 18.07 7.37
CA GLU A 90 -5.12 19.09 6.39
C GLU A 90 -4.02 18.60 5.43
N HIS A 91 -3.28 17.56 5.82
CA HIS A 91 -2.26 16.92 4.99
C HIS A 91 -2.80 15.70 4.22
N VAL A 92 -4.06 15.34 4.42
CA VAL A 92 -4.68 14.20 3.75
C VAL A 92 -5.31 14.64 2.42
N SER A 93 -4.89 13.99 1.33
CA SER A 93 -5.57 14.00 0.05
C SER A 93 -6.60 12.88 -0.02
N PHE A 94 -7.88 13.24 -0.04
CA PHE A 94 -8.96 12.27 -0.23
C PHE A 94 -8.98 11.68 -1.64
N ASP A 95 -8.48 12.41 -2.64
CA ASP A 95 -8.30 11.91 -4.00
C ASP A 95 -7.22 10.83 -4.08
N HIS A 96 -6.19 10.91 -3.22
CA HIS A 96 -5.20 9.85 -3.09
C HIS A 96 -5.77 8.64 -2.32
N ALA A 97 -6.44 8.90 -1.20
CA ALA A 97 -7.06 7.85 -0.38
C ALA A 97 -8.13 7.06 -1.15
N ILE A 98 -8.86 7.66 -2.10
CA ILE A 98 -9.82 6.93 -2.92
C ILE A 98 -9.13 5.94 -3.88
N GLN A 99 -7.89 6.20 -4.32
CA GLN A 99 -7.12 5.24 -5.11
C GLN A 99 -6.79 3.98 -4.29
N HIS A 100 -6.41 4.15 -3.01
CA HIS A 100 -6.25 3.03 -2.07
C HIS A 100 -7.56 2.25 -1.84
N ALA A 101 -8.69 2.95 -1.76
CA ALA A 101 -10.01 2.31 -1.61
C ALA A 101 -10.40 1.49 -2.86
N LYS A 102 -10.16 2.03 -4.07
CA LYS A 102 -10.36 1.31 -5.34
C LYS A 102 -9.49 0.05 -5.39
N MET A 103 -8.20 0.18 -5.12
CA MET A 103 -7.25 -0.93 -5.08
C MET A 103 -7.68 -2.02 -4.09
N THR A 104 -8.05 -1.63 -2.87
CA THR A 104 -8.50 -2.57 -1.83
C THR A 104 -9.77 -3.30 -2.25
N THR A 105 -10.71 -2.60 -2.89
CA THR A 105 -11.94 -3.20 -3.41
C THR A 105 -11.64 -4.20 -4.53
N GLY A 106 -10.73 -3.85 -5.45
CA GLY A 106 -10.26 -4.76 -6.51
C GLY A 106 -9.59 -6.02 -5.94
N PHE A 107 -8.73 -5.86 -4.94
CA PHE A 107 -8.10 -6.98 -4.22
C PHE A 107 -9.13 -7.93 -3.61
N VAL A 108 -10.11 -7.40 -2.89
CA VAL A 108 -11.17 -8.21 -2.25
C VAL A 108 -12.01 -8.91 -3.31
N PHE A 109 -12.41 -8.20 -4.37
CA PHE A 109 -13.22 -8.76 -5.45
C PHE A 109 -12.51 -9.93 -6.13
N GLU A 110 -11.28 -9.71 -6.61
CA GLU A 110 -10.54 -10.74 -7.35
C GLU A 110 -10.25 -11.98 -6.49
N LEU A 111 -9.89 -11.81 -5.21
CA LEU A 111 -9.70 -12.97 -4.32
C LEU A 111 -11.00 -13.66 -3.95
N ALA A 112 -12.11 -12.95 -3.77
CA ALA A 112 -13.39 -13.55 -3.38
C ALA A 112 -13.98 -14.44 -4.48
N TYR A 113 -13.68 -14.13 -5.75
CA TYR A 113 -14.22 -14.82 -6.91
C TYR A 113 -13.19 -15.68 -7.66
N TRP A 114 -11.95 -15.78 -7.16
CA TRP A 114 -10.95 -16.67 -7.73
C TRP A 114 -11.22 -18.15 -7.37
N PRO A 115 -11.22 -19.07 -8.34
CA PRO A 115 -11.27 -20.50 -8.04
C PRO A 115 -9.92 -20.98 -7.52
N PHE A 116 -9.77 -21.03 -6.19
CA PHE A 116 -8.66 -21.73 -5.55
C PHE A 116 -8.86 -23.24 -5.73
N ALA A 117 -8.34 -23.77 -6.84
CA ALA A 117 -8.34 -25.20 -7.15
C ALA A 117 -7.24 -25.93 -6.37
#